data_AF-A0A928M619-F1
#
_entry.id   AF-A0A928M619-F1
#
_cell.length_a   1.000
_cell.length_b   1.000
_cell.length_c   1.000
_cell.angle_alpha   90.00
_cell.angle_beta   90.00
_cell.angle_gamma   90.00
#
_symmetry.space_group_name_H-M   'P 1'
#
loop_
_entity.id
_entity.type
_entity.pdbx_description
1 polymer ?
#
loop_
_entity_poly.entity_id
_entity_poly.type
_entity_poly.pdbx_seq_one_letter_code
_entity_poly.pdbx_strand_id
1 'polypeptide(L)'
;MKHRKWLIVLVAVLLLVGIPLTASALDAGLETEPVSEAEMFELIAREANEFTKFTSYSPLVIKCFDVREDHMIVVGSMKGTTTAIIAVYDGDGVFQYGFETEIYGSFRVMWSGNDIVFYAIRSSLLLKINEDGKITDIRRVAHTTGKSAYDQKVLLSKTREVDGVTYRMTNGSVFTDFFRGAFKKITRTDAQGTSVVYDASGHQRLRIVSVAVAVGLVLPAFIAVCVVANVKKMRAQRKMR
;
A
#
# COMPACT_ATOMS: atom_id res chain seq x y z
N MET A 1 -25.46 57.86 -11.33
CA MET A 1 -25.36 57.18 -10.01
C MET A 1 -26.33 56.01 -9.81
N LYS A 2 -27.52 55.96 -10.45
CA LYS A 2 -28.49 54.86 -10.29
C LYS A 2 -28.03 53.50 -10.84
N HIS A 3 -27.29 53.46 -11.95
CA HIS A 3 -26.86 52.20 -12.59
C HIS A 3 -25.60 51.56 -11.99
N ARG A 4 -24.80 52.32 -11.21
CA ARG A 4 -23.58 51.82 -10.55
C ARG A 4 -23.89 50.79 -9.47
N LYS A 5 -25.05 50.91 -8.81
CA LYS A 5 -25.53 49.94 -7.81
C LYS A 5 -25.93 48.60 -8.44
N TRP A 6 -26.56 48.65 -9.61
CA TRP A 6 -26.96 47.45 -10.36
C TRP A 6 -25.76 46.71 -10.97
N LEU A 7 -24.73 47.44 -11.41
CA LEU A 7 -23.49 46.83 -11.89
C LEU A 7 -22.74 46.08 -10.76
N ILE A 8 -22.71 46.63 -9.55
CA ILE A 8 -22.09 45.98 -8.38
C ILE A 8 -22.87 44.71 -7.99
N VAL A 9 -24.20 44.74 -8.05
CA VAL A 9 -25.04 43.54 -7.79
C VAL A 9 -24.82 42.49 -8.88
N LEU A 10 -24.74 42.89 -10.16
CA LEU A 10 -24.48 41.96 -11.27
C LEU A 10 -23.09 41.31 -11.16
N VAL A 11 -22.06 42.06 -10.79
CA VAL A 11 -20.70 41.55 -10.56
C VAL A 11 -20.66 40.63 -9.33
N ALA A 12 -21.39 40.95 -8.26
CA ALA A 12 -21.51 40.08 -7.08
C ALA A 12 -22.25 38.76 -7.40
N VAL A 13 -23.27 38.80 -8.25
CA VAL A 13 -23.99 37.59 -8.72
C VAL A 13 -23.14 36.77 -9.69
N LEU A 14 -22.35 37.40 -10.56
CA LEU A 14 -21.38 36.71 -11.44
C LEU A 14 -20.23 36.07 -10.67
N LEU A 15 -19.79 36.66 -9.54
CA LEU A 15 -18.79 36.08 -8.64
C LEU A 15 -19.34 34.88 -7.83
N LEU A 16 -20.66 34.82 -7.59
CA LEU A 16 -21.33 33.68 -6.93
C LEU A 16 -21.54 32.48 -7.87
N VAL A 17 -21.51 32.68 -9.19
CA VAL A 17 -21.74 31.64 -10.21
C VAL A 17 -20.41 31.08 -10.78
N GLY A 18 -19.27 31.61 -10.34
CA GLY A 18 -17.97 31.41 -11.00
C GLY A 18 -16.86 30.81 -10.14
N ILE A 19 -17.15 29.82 -9.29
CA ILE A 19 -16.13 28.86 -8.86
C ILE A 19 -16.79 27.48 -8.85
N PRO A 20 -16.42 26.55 -9.75
CA PRO A 20 -16.63 25.15 -9.42
C PRO A 20 -15.75 24.88 -8.20
N LEU A 21 -16.33 24.93 -7.01
CA LEU A 21 -15.86 24.06 -5.94
C LEU A 21 -16.08 22.67 -6.51
N THR A 22 -15.07 22.13 -7.18
CA THR A 22 -14.94 20.70 -7.33
C THR A 22 -14.77 20.20 -5.91
N ALA A 23 -15.89 19.99 -5.22
CA ALA A 23 -15.99 18.88 -4.30
C ALA A 23 -15.62 17.68 -5.16
N SER A 24 -14.33 17.38 -5.23
CA SER A 24 -13.86 16.10 -5.71
C SER A 24 -14.58 15.13 -4.79
N ALA A 25 -15.65 14.51 -5.29
CA ALA A 25 -16.04 13.24 -4.73
C ALA A 25 -14.75 12.43 -4.72
N LEU A 26 -14.38 11.94 -3.54
CA LEU A 26 -13.33 10.95 -3.45
C LEU A 26 -13.88 9.74 -4.19
N ASP A 27 -13.59 9.65 -5.48
CA ASP A 27 -14.07 8.57 -6.33
C ASP A 27 -13.19 7.35 -6.08
N ALA A 28 -13.28 6.83 -4.85
CA ALA A 28 -12.78 5.53 -4.48
C ALA A 28 -13.78 4.43 -4.87
N GLY A 29 -14.91 4.80 -5.51
CA GLY A 29 -16.12 4.00 -5.72
C GLY A 29 -16.72 3.39 -4.45
N LEU A 30 -16.43 3.99 -3.29
CA LEU A 30 -16.99 3.62 -2.00
C LEU A 30 -18.06 4.64 -1.58
N GLU A 31 -19.10 4.17 -0.90
CA GLU A 31 -20.02 5.07 -0.20
C GLU A 31 -19.29 5.69 0.99
N THR A 32 -19.19 7.01 0.98
CA THR A 32 -18.44 7.77 1.98
C THR A 32 -19.27 8.89 2.56
N GLU A 33 -19.06 9.16 3.84
CA GLU A 33 -19.59 10.34 4.51
C GLU A 33 -18.44 11.32 4.79
N PRO A 34 -18.66 12.63 4.60
CA PRO A 34 -17.68 13.64 4.95
C PRO A 34 -17.46 13.64 6.46
N VAL A 35 -16.21 13.83 6.85
CA VAL A 35 -15.85 14.08 8.24
C VAL A 35 -15.91 15.60 8.48
N SER A 36 -16.38 16.03 9.65
CA SER A 36 -16.38 17.47 9.97
C SER A 36 -14.95 18.02 10.03
N GLU A 37 -14.72 19.30 9.73
CA GLU A 37 -13.37 19.87 9.77
C GLU A 37 -12.69 19.69 11.14
N ALA A 38 -13.43 19.86 12.23
CA ALA A 38 -12.93 19.65 13.59
C ALA A 38 -12.51 18.19 13.83
N GLU A 39 -13.32 17.22 13.41
CA GLU A 39 -13.00 15.80 13.52
C GLU A 39 -11.84 15.42 12.57
N MET A 40 -11.73 16.06 11.41
CA MET A 40 -10.61 15.88 10.49
C MET A 40 -9.30 16.34 11.15
N PHE A 41 -9.27 17.52 11.78
CA PHE A 41 -8.08 17.99 12.50
C PHE A 41 -7.69 17.05 13.64
N GLU A 42 -8.65 16.54 14.41
CA GLU A 42 -8.39 15.55 15.46
C GLU A 42 -7.88 14.22 14.89
N LEU A 43 -8.45 13.73 13.78
CA LEU A 43 -8.01 12.49 13.13
C LEU A 43 -6.63 12.63 12.51
N ILE A 44 -6.30 13.79 11.92
CA ILE A 44 -4.95 14.06 11.45
C ILE A 44 -3.99 14.07 12.64
N ALA A 45 -4.34 14.76 13.73
CA ALA A 45 -3.50 14.81 14.92
C ALA A 45 -3.34 13.46 15.64
N ARG A 46 -4.32 12.54 15.52
CA ARG A 46 -4.35 11.25 16.24
C ARG A 46 -3.91 10.04 15.41
N GLU A 47 -4.35 9.97 14.16
CA GLU A 47 -4.20 8.80 13.27
C GLU A 47 -3.22 9.07 12.12
N ALA A 48 -3.06 10.32 11.70
CA ALA A 48 -2.08 10.67 10.68
C ALA A 48 -0.72 10.93 11.34
N ASN A 49 -0.01 9.86 11.67
CA ASN A 49 1.45 9.97 11.65
C ASN A 49 1.82 10.49 10.25
N GLU A 50 2.45 11.67 10.20
CA GLU A 50 2.79 12.38 8.96
C GLU A 50 3.35 11.39 7.93
N PHE A 51 2.71 11.31 6.77
CA PHE A 51 3.22 10.52 5.65
C PHE A 51 4.61 11.04 5.32
N THR A 52 5.63 10.30 5.74
CA THR A 52 7.01 10.73 5.62
C THR A 52 7.47 10.40 4.22
N LYS A 53 7.68 11.44 3.39
CA LYS A 53 8.10 11.31 2.00
C LYS A 53 9.54 10.78 1.94
N PHE A 54 9.77 9.81 1.07
CA PHE A 54 11.10 9.31 0.72
C PHE A 54 11.30 9.29 -0.80
N THR A 55 12.56 9.45 -1.21
CA THR A 55 12.99 9.50 -2.62
C THR A 55 13.98 8.39 -2.98
N SER A 56 14.22 7.45 -2.05
CA SER A 56 14.98 6.23 -2.30
C SER A 56 14.34 5.08 -1.55
N TYR A 57 14.24 3.92 -2.21
CA TYR A 57 13.48 2.79 -1.70
C TYR A 57 13.95 1.47 -2.28
N SER A 58 13.92 0.43 -1.44
CA SER A 58 14.13 -0.96 -1.86
C SER A 58 12.78 -1.67 -1.95
N PRO A 59 12.40 -2.25 -3.10
CA PRO A 59 11.12 -2.91 -3.29
C PRO A 59 10.79 -3.95 -2.21
N LEU A 60 9.55 -3.88 -1.69
CA LEU A 60 8.97 -4.83 -0.74
C LEU A 60 7.90 -5.72 -1.39
N VAL A 61 7.48 -6.74 -0.65
CA VAL A 61 6.35 -7.58 -1.05
C VAL A 61 5.06 -6.75 -1.13
N ILE A 62 4.40 -6.85 -2.28
CA ILE A 62 3.21 -6.10 -2.63
C ILE A 62 2.00 -6.63 -1.84
N LYS A 63 1.23 -5.72 -1.27
CA LYS A 63 -0.07 -5.95 -0.63
C LYS A 63 -1.25 -5.49 -1.48
N CYS A 64 -1.08 -4.38 -2.16
CA CYS A 64 -2.05 -3.80 -3.06
C CYS A 64 -1.32 -2.90 -4.06
N PHE A 65 -1.95 -2.64 -5.20
CA PHE A 65 -1.44 -1.71 -6.17
C PHE A 65 -2.60 -1.13 -6.97
N ASP A 66 -2.32 -0.03 -7.63
CA ASP A 66 -3.23 0.57 -8.60
C ASP A 66 -2.46 1.27 -9.72
N VAL A 67 -3.13 1.54 -10.82
CA VAL A 67 -2.52 2.15 -12.01
C VAL A 67 -3.41 3.30 -12.49
N ARG A 68 -2.80 4.48 -12.66
CA ARG A 68 -3.46 5.69 -13.16
C ARG A 68 -3.54 5.65 -14.68
N GLU A 69 -4.39 6.50 -15.25
CA GLU A 69 -4.58 6.65 -16.70
C GLU A 69 -3.27 6.94 -17.46
N ASP A 70 -2.33 7.67 -16.86
CA ASP A 70 -1.01 7.95 -17.43
C ASP A 70 0.04 6.84 -17.14
N HIS A 71 -0.43 5.65 -16.78
CA HIS A 71 0.37 4.47 -16.47
C HIS A 71 1.23 4.58 -15.20
N MET A 72 1.05 5.62 -14.37
CA MET A 72 1.70 5.70 -13.06
C MET A 72 1.19 4.61 -12.12
N ILE A 73 2.11 3.90 -11.47
CA ILE A 73 1.83 2.75 -10.64
C ILE A 73 2.04 3.14 -9.17
N VAL A 74 1.02 2.95 -8.33
CA VAL A 74 1.16 3.05 -6.87
C VAL A 74 1.17 1.65 -6.27
N VAL A 75 2.14 1.39 -5.40
CA VAL A 75 2.36 0.07 -4.76
C VAL A 75 2.31 0.24 -3.25
N GLY A 76 1.36 -0.45 -2.61
CA GLY A 76 1.24 -0.55 -1.17
C GLY A 76 1.92 -1.81 -0.64
N SER A 77 2.82 -1.65 0.33
CA SER A 77 3.60 -2.70 0.99
C SER A 77 3.64 -2.52 2.52
N MET A 78 4.05 -3.55 3.26
CA MET A 78 4.29 -3.45 4.71
C MET A 78 5.77 -3.61 5.02
N LYS A 79 6.33 -2.69 5.80
CA LYS A 79 7.62 -2.83 6.49
C LYS A 79 7.34 -3.27 7.92
N GLY A 80 7.72 -4.50 8.25
CA GLY A 80 7.31 -5.11 9.52
C GLY A 80 5.79 -5.35 9.59
N THR A 81 5.19 -5.10 10.76
CA THR A 81 3.76 -5.33 11.03
C THR A 81 2.93 -4.07 11.21
N THR A 82 3.56 -2.90 11.33
CA THR A 82 2.88 -1.64 11.65
C THR A 82 3.20 -0.52 10.69
N THR A 83 4.26 -0.61 9.87
CA THR A 83 4.59 0.48 8.94
C THR A 83 4.06 0.18 7.53
N ALA A 84 3.14 1.01 7.06
CA ALA A 84 2.72 1.04 5.66
C ALA A 84 3.74 1.77 4.81
N ILE A 85 4.05 1.20 3.65
CA ILE A 85 4.90 1.81 2.64
C ILE A 85 4.09 1.98 1.36
N ILE A 86 4.11 3.18 0.80
CA ILE A 86 3.43 3.56 -0.44
C ILE A 86 4.52 4.01 -1.39
N ALA A 87 4.75 3.30 -2.49
CA ALA A 87 5.79 3.61 -3.45
C ALA A 87 5.18 3.86 -4.83
N VAL A 88 5.62 4.92 -5.50
CA VAL A 88 5.14 5.35 -6.80
C VAL A 88 6.21 5.10 -7.85
N TYR A 89 5.79 4.53 -8.97
CA TYR A 89 6.61 4.20 -10.12
C TYR A 89 5.96 4.75 -11.39
N ASP A 90 6.77 5.07 -12.39
CA ASP A 90 6.24 5.32 -13.73
C ASP A 90 5.83 4.02 -14.44
N GLY A 91 5.28 4.15 -15.66
CA GLY A 91 4.83 3.03 -16.46
C GLY A 91 5.94 2.06 -16.90
N ASP A 92 7.21 2.48 -16.81
CA ASP A 92 8.39 1.66 -17.09
C ASP A 92 8.99 1.03 -15.83
N GLY A 93 8.42 1.32 -14.65
CA GLY A 93 8.84 0.75 -13.38
C GLY A 93 9.98 1.50 -12.69
N VAL A 94 10.27 2.74 -13.09
CA VAL A 94 11.25 3.59 -12.42
C VAL A 94 10.59 4.23 -11.22
N PHE A 95 11.22 4.06 -10.06
CA PHE A 95 10.76 4.66 -8.79
C PHE A 95 10.82 6.19 -8.86
N GLN A 96 9.72 6.83 -8.46
CA GLN A 96 9.57 8.29 -8.47
C GLN A 96 9.67 8.85 -7.04
N TYR A 97 8.78 8.42 -6.16
CA TYR A 97 8.71 8.83 -4.75
C TYR A 97 7.90 7.83 -3.93
N GLY A 98 7.89 7.98 -2.62
CA GLY A 98 6.99 7.22 -1.77
C GLY A 98 6.79 7.84 -0.39
N PHE A 99 5.93 7.21 0.39
CA PHE A 99 5.57 7.63 1.74
C PHE A 99 5.61 6.44 2.70
N GLU A 100 6.02 6.71 3.93
CA GLU A 100 5.84 5.78 5.04
C GLU A 100 4.93 6.38 6.11
N THR A 101 4.07 5.54 6.70
CA THR A 101 3.23 5.91 7.84
C THR A 101 2.98 4.68 8.72
N GLU A 102 2.73 4.90 10.00
CA GLU A 102 2.30 3.83 10.90
C GLU A 102 0.80 3.56 10.71
N ILE A 103 0.43 2.29 10.68
CA ILE A 103 -0.93 1.81 10.55
C ILE A 103 -1.22 0.67 11.52
N TYR A 104 -2.42 0.71 12.08
CA TYR A 104 -3.01 -0.46 12.74
C TYR A 104 -3.91 -1.24 11.78
N GLY A 105 -3.39 -2.35 11.24
CA GLY A 105 -4.17 -3.28 10.42
C GLY A 105 -3.84 -3.22 8.93
N SER A 106 -4.85 -3.50 8.09
CA SER A 106 -4.68 -3.56 6.63
C SER A 106 -5.06 -2.25 5.97
N PHE A 107 -4.42 -1.95 4.85
CA PHE A 107 -4.76 -0.80 4.02
C PHE A 107 -4.88 -1.15 2.54
N ARG A 108 -5.42 -0.21 1.76
CA ARG A 108 -5.35 -0.19 0.31
C ARG A 108 -4.85 1.16 -0.18
N VAL A 109 -4.27 1.17 -1.37
CA VAL A 109 -3.92 2.38 -2.12
C VAL A 109 -4.62 2.34 -3.47
N MET A 110 -5.05 3.50 -3.93
CA MET A 110 -5.59 3.70 -5.28
C MET A 110 -5.34 5.14 -5.74
N TRP A 111 -5.43 5.38 -7.03
CA TRP A 111 -5.37 6.73 -7.57
C TRP A 111 -6.75 7.40 -7.50
N SER A 112 -6.76 8.73 -7.29
CA SER A 112 -7.91 9.59 -7.48
C SER A 112 -7.44 10.87 -8.16
N GLY A 113 -7.53 10.87 -9.50
CA GLY A 113 -6.82 11.85 -10.32
C GLY A 113 -5.32 11.76 -10.04
N ASN A 114 -4.70 12.90 -9.71
CA ASN A 114 -3.26 12.97 -9.43
C ASN A 114 -2.87 12.59 -8.00
N ASP A 115 -3.84 12.44 -7.10
CA ASP A 115 -3.61 12.15 -5.69
C ASP A 115 -3.76 10.65 -5.40
N ILE A 116 -3.14 10.21 -4.31
CA ILE A 116 -3.26 8.84 -3.82
C ILE A 116 -4.31 8.79 -2.73
N VAL A 117 -5.21 7.82 -2.81
CA VAL A 117 -6.16 7.52 -1.74
C VAL A 117 -5.62 6.34 -0.94
N PHE A 118 -5.37 6.57 0.34
CA PHE A 118 -5.02 5.56 1.32
C PHE A 118 -6.25 5.15 2.12
N TYR A 119 -6.67 3.90 1.99
CA TYR A 119 -7.80 3.36 2.74
C TYR A 119 -7.31 2.57 3.96
N ALA A 120 -7.46 3.14 5.15
CA ALA A 120 -7.23 2.45 6.42
C ALA A 120 -8.48 1.61 6.80
N ILE A 121 -8.43 0.30 6.51
CA ILE A 121 -9.61 -0.58 6.59
C ILE A 121 -10.16 -0.69 8.02
N ARG A 122 -9.30 -0.77 9.05
CA ARG A 122 -9.77 -0.94 10.43
C ARG A 122 -10.48 0.29 10.97
N SER A 123 -9.97 1.48 10.65
CA SER A 123 -10.57 2.74 11.07
C SER A 123 -11.73 3.16 10.16
N SER A 124 -11.95 2.47 9.04
CA SER A 124 -12.91 2.83 7.99
C SER A 124 -12.68 4.25 7.47
N LEU A 125 -11.42 4.64 7.29
CA LEU A 125 -11.01 5.98 6.89
C LEU A 125 -10.30 5.96 5.54
N LEU A 126 -10.71 6.84 4.65
CA LEU A 126 -10.02 7.16 3.40
C LEU A 126 -9.30 8.49 3.57
N LEU A 127 -8.00 8.51 3.27
CA LEU A 127 -7.18 9.70 3.28
C LEU A 127 -6.70 9.99 1.86
N LYS A 128 -7.00 11.17 1.33
CA LYS A 128 -6.48 11.64 0.05
C LYS A 128 -5.16 12.35 0.30
N ILE A 129 -4.11 11.92 -0.38
CA ILE A 129 -2.73 12.32 -0.15
C ILE A 129 -2.18 12.86 -1.47
N ASN A 130 -1.69 14.09 -1.45
CA ASN A 130 -1.04 14.68 -2.61
C ASN A 130 0.41 14.21 -2.77
N GLU A 131 1.08 14.65 -3.84
CA GLU A 131 2.48 14.29 -4.12
C GLU A 131 3.47 14.69 -3.01
N ASP A 132 3.15 15.69 -2.20
CA ASP A 132 3.98 16.13 -1.07
C ASP A 132 3.78 15.28 0.20
N GLY A 133 2.84 14.34 0.19
CA GLY A 133 2.47 13.55 1.37
C GLY A 133 1.49 14.27 2.28
N LYS A 134 0.91 15.39 1.85
CA LYS A 134 -0.08 16.12 2.63
C LYS A 134 -1.46 15.51 2.42
N ILE A 135 -2.19 15.33 3.53
CA ILE A 135 -3.58 14.90 3.49
C ILE A 135 -4.44 16.09 3.07
N THR A 136 -5.19 15.93 1.98
CA THR A 136 -6.06 16.97 1.40
C THR A 136 -7.54 16.72 1.62
N ASP A 137 -7.95 15.48 1.92
CA ASP A 137 -9.32 15.10 2.25
C ASP A 137 -9.32 13.87 3.17
N ILE A 138 -10.27 13.80 4.10
CA ILE A 138 -10.53 12.60 4.93
C ILE A 138 -12.01 12.28 4.88
N ARG A 139 -12.32 11.03 4.55
CA ARG A 139 -13.69 10.53 4.55
C ARG A 139 -13.84 9.26 5.35
N ARG A 140 -15.02 9.08 5.93
CA ARG A 140 -15.40 7.83 6.59
C ARG A 140 -16.14 6.96 5.59
N VAL A 141 -15.75 5.70 5.49
CA VAL A 141 -16.52 4.71 4.72
C VAL A 141 -17.77 4.38 5.51
N ALA A 142 -18.94 4.56 4.91
CA ALA A 142 -20.20 4.25 5.56
C ALA A 142 -20.27 2.75 5.87
N HIS A 143 -20.83 2.37 7.02
CA HIS A 143 -21.07 0.98 7.35
C HIS A 143 -22.22 0.43 6.49
N THR A 144 -21.94 0.02 5.25
CA THR A 144 -22.90 -0.74 4.46
C THR A 144 -22.87 -2.20 4.95
N THR A 145 -24.01 -2.69 5.42
CA THR A 145 -24.21 -4.08 5.90
C THR A 145 -24.03 -5.14 4.81
N GLY A 146 -23.77 -4.74 3.56
CA GLY A 146 -23.21 -5.61 2.53
C GLY A 146 -21.75 -5.24 2.29
N LYS A 147 -20.84 -6.22 2.45
CA LYS A 147 -19.59 -6.23 1.67
C LYS A 147 -20.00 -6.07 0.22
N SER A 148 -19.87 -4.87 -0.33
CA SER A 148 -20.34 -4.61 -1.67
C SER A 148 -19.52 -5.48 -2.64
N ALA A 149 -20.11 -5.92 -3.74
CA ALA A 149 -19.35 -6.63 -4.78
C ALA A 149 -18.15 -5.78 -5.28
N TYR A 150 -18.22 -4.46 -5.10
CA TYR A 150 -17.15 -3.50 -5.36
C TYR A 150 -15.95 -3.69 -4.42
N ASP A 151 -16.17 -3.90 -3.11
CA ASP A 151 -15.10 -4.15 -2.12
C ASP A 151 -14.23 -5.35 -2.49
N GLN A 152 -14.84 -6.41 -3.04
CA GLN A 152 -14.10 -7.59 -3.48
C GLN A 152 -13.50 -7.42 -4.87
N LYS A 153 -14.23 -6.81 -5.80
CA LYS A 153 -13.81 -6.75 -7.21
C LYS A 153 -12.72 -5.71 -7.45
N VAL A 154 -12.73 -4.56 -6.77
CA VAL A 154 -11.80 -3.47 -7.05
C VAL A 154 -10.65 -3.46 -6.03
N LEU A 155 -10.95 -3.51 -4.73
CA LEU A 155 -9.92 -3.44 -3.68
C LEU A 155 -9.07 -4.71 -3.54
N LEU A 156 -9.55 -5.86 -4.02
CA LEU A 156 -8.79 -7.13 -4.00
C LEU A 156 -8.32 -7.57 -5.39
N SER A 157 -8.65 -6.81 -6.45
CA SER A 157 -8.23 -7.23 -7.78
C SER A 157 -6.71 -7.19 -7.91
N LYS A 158 -6.18 -8.29 -8.45
CA LYS A 158 -4.77 -8.48 -8.76
C LYS A 158 -4.39 -7.93 -10.13
N THR A 159 -5.36 -7.35 -10.85
CA THR A 159 -5.20 -6.91 -12.22
C THR A 159 -5.80 -5.52 -12.42
N ARG A 160 -5.13 -4.71 -13.22
CA ARG A 160 -5.61 -3.41 -13.69
C ARG A 160 -5.45 -3.35 -15.20
N GLU A 161 -6.41 -2.73 -15.87
CA GLU A 161 -6.39 -2.55 -17.32
C GLU A 161 -6.54 -1.05 -17.58
N VAL A 162 -5.58 -0.49 -18.31
CA VAL A 162 -5.53 0.93 -18.68
C VAL A 162 -5.12 0.98 -20.14
N ASP A 163 -5.97 1.57 -20.99
CA ASP A 163 -5.71 1.73 -22.43
C ASP A 163 -5.25 0.46 -23.15
N GLY A 164 -5.90 -0.67 -22.84
CA GLY A 164 -5.57 -1.98 -23.42
C GLY A 164 -4.28 -2.61 -22.88
N VAL A 165 -3.60 -1.96 -21.93
CA VAL A 165 -2.45 -2.50 -21.20
C VAL A 165 -2.90 -3.17 -19.92
N THR A 166 -2.52 -4.42 -19.73
CA THR A 166 -2.86 -5.19 -18.53
C THR A 166 -1.69 -5.20 -17.55
N TYR A 167 -1.92 -4.71 -16.34
CA TYR A 167 -1.01 -4.81 -15.21
C TYR A 167 -1.47 -5.90 -14.25
N ARG A 168 -0.54 -6.74 -13.78
CA ARG A 168 -0.88 -7.86 -12.89
C ARG A 168 0.15 -8.06 -11.79
N MET A 169 -0.33 -8.19 -10.56
CA MET A 169 0.46 -8.72 -9.46
C MET A 169 0.67 -10.23 -9.62
N THR A 170 1.93 -10.68 -9.55
CA THR A 170 2.28 -12.10 -9.66
C THR A 170 3.49 -12.47 -8.80
N ASN A 171 3.58 -13.75 -8.48
CA ASN A 171 4.73 -14.43 -7.87
C ASN A 171 5.65 -15.09 -8.92
N GLY A 172 5.34 -14.94 -10.21
CA GLY A 172 6.13 -15.48 -11.32
C GLY A 172 5.58 -16.78 -11.91
N SER A 173 4.50 -17.34 -11.33
CA SER A 173 3.72 -18.41 -11.97
C SER A 173 2.28 -18.43 -11.46
N VAL A 174 1.35 -18.87 -12.32
CA VAL A 174 -0.09 -19.00 -11.97
C VAL A 174 -0.29 -19.90 -10.74
N PHE A 175 0.55 -20.92 -10.56
CA PHE A 175 0.48 -21.84 -9.41
C PHE A 175 0.93 -21.19 -8.09
N THR A 176 1.90 -20.27 -8.13
CA THR A 176 2.38 -19.56 -6.93
C THR A 176 1.51 -18.36 -6.55
N ASP A 177 0.64 -17.90 -7.46
CA ASP A 177 -0.36 -16.85 -7.20
C ASP A 177 -1.57 -17.33 -6.38
N PHE A 178 -1.73 -18.65 -6.26
CA PHE A 178 -2.75 -19.33 -5.47
C PHE A 178 -2.41 -19.36 -3.96
N PHE A 179 -1.12 -19.33 -3.60
CA PHE A 179 -0.66 -19.35 -2.21
C PHE A 179 -0.50 -17.93 -1.63
N ARG A 180 -1.49 -17.55 -0.80
CA ARG A 180 -1.59 -16.43 0.16
C ARG A 180 -0.67 -15.20 -0.02
N GLY A 181 -1.29 -14.11 -0.51
CA GLY A 181 -1.30 -12.77 0.12
C GLY A 181 -0.05 -11.88 0.00
N ALA A 182 0.95 -12.31 -0.74
CA ALA A 182 2.22 -11.62 -0.88
C ALA A 182 2.72 -11.77 -2.33
N PHE A 183 2.59 -10.71 -3.13
CA PHE A 183 3.07 -10.71 -4.51
C PHE A 183 4.45 -10.05 -4.59
N LYS A 184 5.29 -10.52 -5.51
CA LYS A 184 6.67 -10.04 -5.64
C LYS A 184 6.90 -9.21 -6.88
N LYS A 185 6.06 -9.38 -7.91
CA LYS A 185 6.24 -8.71 -9.19
C LYS A 185 4.96 -8.04 -9.65
N ILE A 186 5.11 -6.96 -10.40
CA ILE A 186 4.06 -6.42 -11.26
C ILE A 186 4.53 -6.59 -12.70
N THR A 187 3.70 -7.27 -13.50
CA THR A 187 3.94 -7.42 -14.93
C THR A 187 3.04 -6.49 -15.71
N ARG A 188 3.58 -5.84 -16.75
CA ARG A 188 2.86 -5.08 -17.77
C ARG A 188 2.73 -5.94 -19.00
N THR A 189 1.53 -6.07 -19.58
CA THR A 189 1.29 -6.79 -20.83
C THR A 189 0.60 -5.87 -21.81
N ASP A 190 1.24 -5.65 -22.95
CA ASP A 190 0.79 -4.80 -24.05
C ASP A 190 0.89 -5.60 -25.38
N ALA A 191 0.73 -4.92 -26.52
CA ALA A 191 0.81 -5.55 -27.84
C ALA A 191 2.21 -6.11 -28.16
N GLN A 192 3.25 -5.64 -27.47
CA GLN A 192 4.64 -6.02 -27.66
C GLN A 192 5.02 -7.23 -26.80
N GLY A 193 4.23 -7.54 -25.77
CA GLY A 193 4.38 -8.73 -24.94
C GLY A 193 4.29 -8.40 -23.45
N THR A 194 4.87 -9.28 -22.63
CA THR A 194 4.88 -9.11 -21.17
C THR A 194 6.24 -8.68 -20.66
N SER A 195 6.30 -7.59 -19.91
CA SER A 195 7.49 -7.08 -19.21
C SER A 195 7.26 -6.99 -17.70
N VAL A 196 8.35 -6.89 -16.92
CA VAL A 196 8.29 -6.70 -15.46
C VAL A 196 8.57 -5.23 -15.15
N VAL A 197 7.61 -4.56 -14.52
CA VAL A 197 7.70 -3.13 -14.14
C VAL A 197 7.89 -2.95 -12.63
N TYR A 198 7.89 -4.04 -11.85
CA TYR A 198 8.22 -4.03 -10.44
C TYR A 198 8.75 -5.41 -10.03
N ASP A 199 9.86 -5.46 -9.31
CA ASP A 199 10.46 -6.71 -8.82
C ASP A 199 11.00 -6.60 -7.38
N ALA A 200 10.30 -7.22 -6.45
CA ALA A 200 10.69 -7.37 -5.05
C ALA A 200 11.19 -8.78 -4.69
N SER A 201 11.55 -9.60 -5.68
CA SER A 201 12.06 -10.96 -5.43
C SER A 201 13.38 -10.98 -4.66
N GLY A 202 14.17 -9.90 -4.73
CA GLY A 202 15.40 -9.74 -3.95
C GLY A 202 15.20 -9.69 -2.43
N HIS A 203 14.01 -9.30 -1.96
CA HIS A 203 13.72 -9.03 -0.54
C HIS A 203 13.62 -10.30 0.34
N GLN A 204 13.88 -11.50 -0.20
CA GLN A 204 13.88 -12.76 0.55
C GLN A 204 15.25 -13.47 0.64
N ARG A 205 16.30 -13.00 -0.06
CA ARG A 205 17.58 -13.72 -0.07
C ARG A 205 18.24 -13.77 1.32
N LEU A 206 18.16 -12.70 2.11
CA LEU A 206 18.79 -12.64 3.44
C LEU A 206 18.09 -13.50 4.51
N ARG A 207 16.76 -13.62 4.45
CA ARG A 207 15.98 -14.41 5.45
C ARG A 207 16.05 -15.91 5.21
N ILE A 208 16.16 -16.36 3.96
CA ILE A 208 16.34 -17.78 3.63
C ILE A 208 17.76 -18.23 4.00
N VAL A 209 18.77 -17.41 3.74
CA VAL A 209 20.17 -17.71 4.10
C VAL A 209 20.33 -17.82 5.62
N SER A 210 19.74 -16.91 6.41
CA SER A 210 19.87 -16.97 7.88
C SER A 210 19.17 -18.21 8.49
N VAL A 211 17.99 -18.59 7.97
CA VAL A 211 17.31 -19.82 8.40
C VAL A 211 18.08 -21.08 7.95
N ALA A 212 18.62 -21.09 6.74
CA ALA A 212 19.42 -22.21 6.24
C ALA A 212 20.72 -22.38 7.03
N VAL A 213 21.38 -21.29 7.44
CA VAL A 213 22.57 -21.32 8.32
C VAL A 213 22.21 -21.83 9.71
N ALA A 214 21.09 -21.37 10.29
CA ALA A 214 20.65 -21.83 11.61
C ALA A 214 20.32 -23.34 11.62
N VAL A 215 19.56 -23.83 10.64
CA VAL A 215 19.20 -25.24 10.55
C VAL A 215 20.39 -26.11 10.12
N GLY A 216 21.23 -25.62 9.20
CA GLY A 216 22.33 -26.37 8.61
C GLY A 216 23.59 -26.46 9.48
N LEU A 217 23.88 -25.45 10.32
CA LEU A 217 25.11 -25.43 11.13
C LEU A 217 24.85 -25.49 12.64
N VAL A 218 23.84 -24.79 13.15
CA VAL A 218 23.64 -24.69 14.61
C VAL A 218 22.97 -25.94 15.17
N LEU A 219 21.96 -26.48 14.48
CA LEU A 219 21.24 -27.68 14.93
C LEU A 219 22.15 -28.93 15.01
N PRO A 220 22.98 -29.24 14.00
CA PRO A 220 23.88 -30.40 14.06
C PRO A 220 24.98 -30.24 15.11
N ALA A 221 25.51 -29.03 15.28
CA ALA A 221 26.51 -28.74 16.31
C ALA A 221 25.93 -28.94 17.72
N PHE A 222 24.71 -28.47 17.97
CA PHE A 222 24.03 -28.69 19.25
C PHE A 222 23.79 -30.18 19.54
N ILE A 223 23.30 -30.93 18.53
CA ILE A 223 23.11 -32.39 18.65
C ILE A 223 24.44 -33.08 18.96
N ALA A 224 25.52 -32.74 18.26
CA ALA A 224 26.85 -33.31 18.50
C ALA A 224 27.34 -33.04 19.93
N VAL A 225 27.15 -31.82 20.46
CA VAL A 225 27.51 -31.47 21.84
C VAL A 225 26.70 -32.30 22.84
N CYS A 226 25.39 -32.43 22.66
CA CYS A 226 24.54 -33.26 23.53
C CYS A 226 24.94 -34.73 23.52
N VAL A 227 25.25 -35.29 22.34
CA VAL A 227 25.73 -36.67 22.21
C VAL A 227 27.07 -36.85 22.93
N VAL A 228 28.04 -35.96 22.73
CA VAL A 228 29.35 -36.03 23.40
C VAL A 228 29.21 -35.89 24.91
N ALA A 229 28.36 -34.98 25.40
CA ALA A 229 28.11 -34.80 26.82
C ALA A 229 27.50 -36.06 27.46
N ASN A 230 26.51 -36.68 26.81
CA ASN A 230 25.90 -37.92 27.28
C ASN A 230 26.87 -39.11 27.27
N VAL A 231 27.70 -39.25 26.22
CA VAL A 231 28.74 -40.28 26.15
C VAL A 231 29.77 -40.10 27.27
N LYS A 232 30.21 -38.86 27.54
CA LYS A 232 31.12 -38.56 28.67
C LYS A 232 30.49 -38.92 30.01
N LYS A 233 29.21 -38.56 30.23
CA LYS A 233 28.48 -38.88 31.46
C LYS A 233 28.36 -40.39 31.68
N MET A 234 28.01 -41.16 30.65
CA MET A 234 27.95 -42.63 30.73
C MET A 234 29.31 -43.27 31.02
N ARG A 235 30.40 -42.76 30.40
CA ARG A 235 31.76 -43.24 30.68
C ARG A 235 32.20 -42.95 32.11
N ALA A 236 31.85 -41.78 32.66
CA ALA A 236 32.14 -41.44 34.05
C ALA A 236 31.39 -42.35 35.03
N GLN A 237 30.11 -42.63 34.78
CA GLN A 237 29.31 -43.54 35.60
C GLN A 237 29.79 -45.00 35.56
N ARG A 238 30.31 -45.47 34.42
CA ARG A 238 30.93 -46.81 34.28
C ARG A 238 32.27 -46.96 35.01
N LYS A 239 33.00 -45.88 35.27
CA LYS A 239 34.27 -45.91 36.03
C LYS A 239 34.08 -45.91 37.55
N MET A 240 32.88 -45.56 38.03
CA MET A 240 32.53 -45.53 39.47
C MET A 240 31.78 -46.77 39.95
N ARG A 241 31.52 -47.73 39.04
CA ARG A 241 31.04 -49.08 39.35
C ARG A 241 32.19 -50.05 39.17
#